data_AF-A0A9D6YH05-F1
#
_entry.id   AF-A0A9D6YH05-F1
#
_cell.length_a   1.000
_cell.length_b   1.000
_cell.length_c   1.000
_cell.angle_alpha   90.00
_cell.angle_beta   90.00
_cell.angle_gamma   90.00
#
_symmetry.space_group_name_H-M   'P 1'
#
loop_
_entity.id
_entity.type
_entity.pdbx_description
1 polymer ?
#
loop_
_entity_poly.entity_id
_entity_poly.type
_entity_poly.pdbx_seq_one_letter_code
_entity_poly.pdbx_strand_id
1 'polypeptide(L)'
;MFDREAIERIAALRRQWEANELHEFLERQPEARGEYRTGSGLPVQRVYTPEDIASTPFEEIGLPGRYPFTRGPYPTMYRGRLWTMRQIAGFGTGSDTNRRFRYLIEHGQTGLSVDFDMPTLMGLDSDDPRSLGEVGREGVAVDTLDDVEALFEAIDLERISVSMTINPTAFILLAMYVALAQGRGNDLNKLSGTVQADILKEYVAQKEWIFPIRPSLRLVRDMIVFSAENLARYNPINISGYHISEAGATSVQELAFTMANAVAYVEEVARTGVPVDRFAPRLAFYFVAQADFFEEIAKFRAARRIWAKLMRERFGATKPESMRLRFHCQTAAITLTKAQPLNNIVRTAIQALSAILGGAQSLHTNGLDEAYAIPSEEAMKVALRTQQILAEETRVTGVVDPLGGSYYVEALTNRVEAEVFDILRKVDAMGGTIRAIEEGYFQREIADSAYDFARRKASGAETVIGVNKFVEPAEPAPLEIHRVPLEVEARQVARLAEVRRRRDGTRVATLLDRLESLARDPAANLMPVTVELVRARATLGEIVARLRQVWGAYAETPAF
;
A
#
# COMPACT_ATOMS: atom_id res chain seq x y z
N MET A 1 -2.23 -12.40 32.20
CA MET A 1 -2.93 -11.10 32.31
C MET A 1 -4.00 -11.12 33.39
N PHE A 2 -4.78 -12.19 33.48
CA PHE A 2 -5.86 -12.34 34.45
C PHE A 2 -5.47 -13.33 35.55
N ASP A 3 -6.06 -13.14 36.73
CA ASP A 3 -5.97 -14.12 37.81
C ASP A 3 -6.65 -15.43 37.40
N ARG A 4 -6.06 -16.57 37.80
CA ARG A 4 -6.55 -17.90 37.39
C ARG A 4 -7.97 -18.16 37.90
N GLU A 5 -8.29 -17.76 39.13
CA GLU A 5 -9.62 -17.93 39.70
C GLU A 5 -10.65 -17.09 38.92
N ALA A 6 -10.27 -15.88 38.48
CA ALA A 6 -11.13 -15.06 37.64
C ALA A 6 -11.42 -15.71 36.28
N ILE A 7 -10.44 -16.37 35.66
CA ILE A 7 -10.63 -17.15 34.42
C ILE A 7 -11.57 -18.34 34.67
N GLU A 8 -11.35 -19.11 35.73
CA GLU A 8 -12.19 -20.27 36.05
C GLU A 8 -13.64 -19.84 36.34
N ARG A 9 -13.83 -18.70 37.02
CA ARG A 9 -15.15 -18.11 37.28
C ARG A 9 -15.87 -17.67 36.01
N ILE A 10 -15.20 -16.96 35.10
CA ILE A 10 -15.86 -16.51 33.86
C ILE A 10 -16.17 -17.68 32.93
N ALA A 11 -15.30 -18.69 32.88
CA ALA A 11 -15.56 -19.92 32.14
C ALA A 11 -16.78 -20.67 32.70
N ALA A 12 -16.92 -20.74 34.03
CA ALA A 12 -18.10 -21.32 34.68
C ALA A 12 -19.37 -20.52 34.38
N LEU A 13 -19.30 -19.18 34.45
CA LEU A 13 -20.42 -18.31 34.12
C LEU A 13 -20.86 -18.47 32.66
N ARG A 14 -19.89 -18.54 31.73
CA ARG A 14 -20.17 -18.78 30.31
C ARG A 14 -20.88 -20.11 30.08
N ARG A 15 -20.41 -21.20 30.70
CA ARG A 15 -21.07 -22.52 30.59
C ARG A 15 -22.50 -22.50 31.14
N GLN A 16 -22.73 -21.80 32.25
CA GLN A 16 -24.09 -21.62 32.80
C GLN A 16 -24.97 -20.82 31.83
N TRP A 17 -24.46 -19.72 31.29
CA TRP A 17 -25.17 -18.90 30.31
C TRP A 17 -25.50 -19.66 29.02
N GLU A 18 -24.56 -20.48 28.52
CA GLU A 18 -24.76 -21.33 27.36
C GLU A 18 -25.85 -22.39 27.58
N ALA A 19 -25.91 -22.98 28.78
CA ALA A 19 -26.88 -24.01 29.14
C ALA A 19 -28.28 -23.48 29.48
N ASN A 20 -28.39 -22.20 29.87
CA ASN A 20 -29.63 -21.57 30.32
C ASN A 20 -30.10 -20.53 29.30
N GLU A 21 -29.71 -19.26 29.48
CA GLU A 21 -30.24 -18.12 28.73
C GLU A 21 -30.06 -18.28 27.22
N LEU A 22 -28.88 -18.73 26.77
CA LEU A 22 -28.63 -18.94 25.35
C LEU A 22 -29.46 -20.08 24.79
N HIS A 23 -29.52 -21.21 25.50
CA HIS A 23 -30.28 -22.39 25.06
C HIS A 23 -31.77 -22.05 24.91
N GLU A 24 -32.37 -21.47 25.95
CA GLU A 24 -33.79 -21.04 25.94
C GLU A 24 -34.06 -20.05 24.79
N PHE A 25 -33.14 -19.12 24.53
CA PHE A 25 -33.31 -18.16 23.46
C PHE A 25 -33.19 -18.81 22.07
N LEU A 26 -32.25 -19.73 21.87
CA LEU A 26 -32.06 -20.44 20.61
C LEU A 26 -33.23 -21.37 20.26
N GLU A 27 -33.89 -21.98 21.26
CA GLU A 27 -35.13 -22.75 21.03
C GLU A 27 -36.26 -21.87 20.49
N ARG A 28 -36.33 -20.62 20.95
CA ARG A 28 -37.35 -19.66 20.50
C ARG A 28 -37.00 -18.98 19.18
N GLN A 29 -35.73 -18.62 19.03
CA GLN A 29 -35.21 -17.88 17.89
C GLN A 29 -33.77 -18.33 17.62
N PRO A 30 -33.57 -19.28 16.68
CA PRO A 30 -32.23 -19.68 16.28
C PRO A 30 -31.51 -18.51 15.60
N GLU A 31 -30.18 -18.55 15.64
CA GLU A 31 -29.37 -17.61 14.88
C GLU A 31 -29.58 -17.79 13.37
N ALA A 32 -29.35 -16.70 12.63
CA ALA A 32 -29.54 -16.70 11.18
C ALA A 32 -28.54 -17.61 10.44
N ARG A 33 -27.44 -18.01 11.09
CA ARG A 33 -26.38 -18.87 10.55
C ARG A 33 -25.92 -19.85 11.63
N GLY A 34 -25.59 -21.08 11.23
CA GLY A 34 -25.00 -22.06 12.14
C GLY A 34 -23.55 -21.77 12.52
N GLU A 35 -22.85 -20.95 11.73
CA GLU A 35 -21.48 -20.51 11.98
C GLU A 35 -21.29 -19.07 11.47
N TYR A 36 -20.51 -18.30 12.22
CA TYR A 36 -20.06 -16.96 11.84
C TYR A 36 -18.55 -16.97 11.60
N ARG A 37 -18.13 -16.32 10.52
CA ARG A 37 -16.73 -16.25 10.10
C ARG A 37 -16.38 -14.83 9.69
N THR A 38 -15.10 -14.46 9.83
CA THR A 38 -14.55 -13.21 9.31
C THR A 38 -14.48 -13.23 7.78
N GLY A 39 -14.09 -12.10 7.18
CA GLY A 39 -13.78 -12.00 5.75
C GLY A 39 -12.73 -13.01 5.27
N SER A 40 -11.71 -13.32 6.09
CA SER A 40 -10.73 -14.38 5.80
C SER A 40 -11.22 -15.80 6.12
N GLY A 41 -12.46 -15.96 6.55
CA GLY A 41 -13.02 -17.27 6.90
C GLY A 41 -12.65 -17.78 8.29
N LEU A 42 -12.07 -16.95 9.17
CA LEU A 42 -11.73 -17.35 10.54
C LEU A 42 -13.00 -17.49 11.39
N PRO A 43 -13.16 -18.56 12.19
CA PRO A 43 -14.36 -18.75 13.01
C PRO A 43 -14.47 -17.67 14.09
N VAL A 44 -15.68 -17.14 14.25
CA VAL A 44 -16.00 -16.09 15.24
C VAL A 44 -16.93 -16.67 16.29
N GLN A 45 -16.56 -16.49 17.57
CA GLN A 45 -17.41 -16.88 18.68
C GLN A 45 -18.52 -15.84 18.91
N ARG A 46 -19.65 -16.27 19.48
CA ARG A 46 -20.76 -15.39 19.84
C ARG A 46 -20.37 -14.32 20.86
N VAL A 47 -19.51 -14.68 21.82
CA VAL A 47 -18.99 -13.78 22.86
C VAL A 47 -17.55 -14.16 23.18
N TYR A 48 -16.70 -13.16 23.37
CA TYR A 48 -15.32 -13.32 23.82
C TYR A 48 -15.18 -12.79 25.25
N THR A 49 -14.39 -13.48 26.05
CA THR A 49 -14.19 -13.26 27.48
C THR A 49 -12.69 -13.24 27.82
N PRO A 50 -12.28 -12.92 29.06
CA PRO A 50 -10.89 -13.06 29.50
C PRO A 50 -10.27 -14.45 29.23
N GLU A 51 -11.08 -15.52 29.21
CA GLU A 51 -10.63 -16.89 28.93
C GLU A 51 -9.98 -16.99 27.54
N ASP A 52 -10.58 -16.35 26.54
CA ASP A 52 -10.17 -16.43 25.13
C ASP A 52 -8.81 -15.77 24.85
N ILE A 53 -8.30 -14.97 25.80
CA ILE A 53 -7.01 -14.31 25.70
C ILE A 53 -6.10 -14.60 26.90
N ALA A 54 -6.45 -15.59 27.73
CA ALA A 54 -5.73 -15.90 28.97
C ALA A 54 -4.25 -16.25 28.73
N SER A 55 -3.94 -16.87 27.59
CA SER A 55 -2.58 -17.25 27.17
C SER A 55 -1.80 -16.11 26.49
N THR A 56 -2.42 -14.95 26.25
CA THR A 56 -1.75 -13.81 25.60
C THR A 56 -0.79 -13.15 26.60
N PRO A 57 0.52 -13.09 26.32
CA PRO A 57 1.45 -12.38 27.18
C PRO A 57 1.12 -10.88 27.21
N PHE A 58 1.21 -10.24 28.37
CA PHE A 58 0.93 -8.81 28.50
C PHE A 58 1.89 -7.97 27.65
N GLU A 59 3.12 -8.45 27.50
CA GLU A 59 4.20 -7.85 26.71
C GLU A 59 3.89 -7.86 25.21
N GLU A 60 3.08 -8.82 24.73
CA GLU A 60 2.67 -8.88 23.32
C GLU A 60 1.56 -7.89 22.96
N ILE A 61 0.81 -7.43 23.96
CA ILE A 61 -0.11 -6.28 23.80
C ILE A 61 0.69 -5.00 24.04
N GLY A 62 1.31 -4.88 25.22
CA GLY A 62 2.30 -3.86 25.52
C GLY A 62 1.77 -2.42 25.51
N LEU A 63 2.66 -1.48 25.15
CA LEU A 63 2.39 -0.05 25.10
C LEU A 63 2.76 0.52 23.72
N PRO A 64 2.09 1.57 23.24
CA PRO A 64 2.41 2.19 21.97
C PRO A 64 3.84 2.76 21.97
N GLY A 65 4.53 2.68 20.83
CA GLY A 65 5.92 3.13 20.70
C GLY A 65 6.97 2.25 21.38
N ARG A 66 6.58 1.08 21.90
CA ARG A 66 7.47 0.09 22.53
C ARG A 66 7.28 -1.27 21.87
N TYR A 67 8.36 -2.03 21.73
CA TYR A 67 8.32 -3.41 21.24
C TYR A 67 7.22 -4.23 21.96
N PRO A 68 6.39 -5.02 21.25
CA PRO A 68 6.40 -5.29 19.79
C PRO A 68 5.49 -4.36 18.97
N PHE A 69 5.18 -3.16 19.47
CA PHE A 69 4.47 -2.09 18.78
C PHE A 69 3.02 -2.40 18.38
N THR A 70 2.42 -3.45 18.95
CA THR A 70 1.03 -3.87 18.69
C THR A 70 0.05 -2.70 18.78
N ARG A 71 0.18 -1.85 19.81
CA ARG A 71 -0.67 -0.68 20.06
C ARG A 71 -0.31 0.58 19.24
N GLY A 72 0.66 0.48 18.33
CA GLY A 72 1.06 1.57 17.44
C GLY A 72 2.57 1.85 17.47
N PRO A 73 3.15 2.37 16.38
CA PRO A 73 4.60 2.60 16.25
C PRO A 73 5.13 3.81 17.01
N TYR A 74 4.26 4.70 17.50
CA TYR A 74 4.65 5.92 18.21
C TYR A 74 3.93 6.02 19.56
N PRO A 75 4.57 6.57 20.61
CA PRO A 75 4.00 6.58 21.96
C PRO A 75 2.76 7.48 22.11
N THR A 76 2.65 8.54 21.31
CA THR A 76 1.54 9.51 21.39
C THR A 76 0.50 9.36 20.28
N MET A 77 0.81 8.59 19.22
CA MET A 77 -0.02 8.43 18.01
C MET A 77 -0.73 9.75 17.63
N TYR A 78 -2.05 9.71 17.46
CA TYR A 78 -2.85 10.84 16.97
C TYR A 78 -3.04 11.97 17.96
N ARG A 79 -2.73 11.77 19.24
CA ARG A 79 -2.66 12.87 20.23
C ARG A 79 -1.47 13.78 19.96
N GLY A 80 -0.39 13.23 19.39
CA GLY A 80 0.79 13.99 19.00
C GLY A 80 0.69 14.54 17.57
N ARG A 81 0.33 13.67 16.62
CA ARG A 81 0.15 14.05 15.22
C ARG A 81 -0.86 13.14 14.54
N LEU A 82 -1.86 13.73 13.88
CA LEU A 82 -2.81 13.00 13.04
C LEU A 82 -2.08 12.19 11.94
N TRP A 83 -2.76 11.17 11.43
CA TRP A 83 -2.29 10.51 10.20
C TRP A 83 -2.21 11.54 9.06
N THR A 84 -1.37 11.25 8.07
CA THR A 84 -1.32 12.10 6.87
C THR A 84 -2.54 11.80 6.00
N MET A 85 -3.45 12.76 5.89
CA MET A 85 -4.54 12.75 4.91
C MET A 85 -3.92 12.91 3.53
N ARG A 86 -3.86 11.81 2.77
CA ARG A 86 -3.08 11.72 1.54
C ARG A 86 -3.94 11.12 0.44
N GLN A 87 -4.67 11.97 -0.28
CA GLN A 87 -5.42 11.54 -1.45
C GLN A 87 -4.48 11.38 -2.65
N ILE A 88 -4.81 10.40 -3.48
CA ILE A 88 -4.19 10.18 -4.78
C ILE A 88 -4.69 11.26 -5.73
N ALA A 89 -3.77 11.79 -6.54
CA ALA A 89 -4.11 12.53 -7.74
C ALA A 89 -3.09 12.24 -8.84
N GLY A 90 -3.60 12.06 -10.05
CA GLY A 90 -2.84 11.83 -11.25
C GLY A 90 -3.79 11.80 -12.43
N PHE A 91 -3.59 12.69 -13.39
CA PHE A 91 -4.22 12.68 -14.71
C PHE A 91 -3.55 13.74 -15.60
N GLY A 92 -3.64 13.53 -16.90
CA GLY A 92 -3.17 14.49 -17.88
C GLY A 92 -1.66 14.68 -17.83
N THR A 93 -1.23 15.91 -18.08
CA THR A 93 0.18 16.31 -18.00
C THR A 93 0.56 16.72 -16.56
N GLY A 94 1.85 16.89 -16.29
CA GLY A 94 2.33 17.40 -14.99
C GLY A 94 1.59 18.66 -14.51
N SER A 95 1.34 19.62 -15.40
CA SER A 95 0.62 20.86 -15.06
C SER A 95 -0.87 20.63 -14.76
N ASP A 96 -1.50 19.59 -15.30
CA ASP A 96 -2.90 19.25 -15.04
C ASP A 96 -3.05 18.66 -13.63
N THR A 97 -2.20 17.69 -13.29
CA THR A 97 -2.15 17.11 -11.93
C THR A 97 -1.70 18.13 -10.88
N ASN A 98 -0.77 19.03 -11.19
CA ASN A 98 -0.36 20.10 -10.27
C ASN A 98 -1.54 20.99 -9.82
N ARG A 99 -2.49 21.30 -10.72
CA ARG A 99 -3.70 22.05 -10.35
C ARG A 99 -4.53 21.26 -9.34
N ARG A 100 -4.68 19.95 -9.52
CA ARG A 100 -5.37 19.08 -8.55
C ARG A 100 -4.62 19.02 -7.21
N PHE A 101 -3.29 18.99 -7.20
CA PHE A 101 -2.54 19.05 -5.94
C PHE A 101 -2.79 20.34 -5.18
N ARG A 102 -2.75 21.49 -5.86
CA ARG A 102 -3.05 22.79 -5.22
C ARG A 102 -4.47 22.83 -4.66
N TYR A 103 -5.46 22.37 -5.43
CA TYR A 103 -6.84 22.20 -4.97
C TYR A 103 -6.91 21.35 -3.69
N LEU A 104 -6.31 20.17 -3.67
CA LEU A 104 -6.36 19.27 -2.51
C LEU A 104 -5.67 19.87 -1.29
N ILE A 105 -4.52 20.54 -1.47
CA ILE A 105 -3.81 21.25 -0.40
C ILE A 105 -4.71 22.34 0.20
N GLU A 106 -5.36 23.16 -0.64
CA GLU A 106 -6.30 24.21 -0.21
C GLU A 106 -7.49 23.65 0.57
N HIS A 107 -7.88 22.39 0.32
CA HIS A 107 -9.00 21.71 0.99
C HIS A 107 -8.60 20.90 2.23
N GLY A 108 -7.32 20.91 2.61
CA GLY A 108 -6.80 20.33 3.86
C GLY A 108 -6.01 19.03 3.71
N GLN A 109 -5.60 18.65 2.49
CA GLN A 109 -4.65 17.56 2.28
C GLN A 109 -3.28 17.90 2.90
N THR A 110 -2.67 16.94 3.60
CA THR A 110 -1.41 17.17 4.35
C THR A 110 -0.20 16.42 3.77
N GLY A 111 -0.40 15.66 2.70
CA GLY A 111 0.66 15.04 1.91
C GLY A 111 0.16 14.69 0.51
N LEU A 112 1.04 14.69 -0.48
CA LEU A 112 0.70 14.37 -1.87
C LEU A 112 0.85 12.88 -2.15
N SER A 113 -0.05 12.28 -2.92
CA SER A 113 0.20 10.98 -3.56
C SER A 113 -0.01 11.13 -5.06
N VAL A 114 0.97 10.68 -5.83
CA VAL A 114 0.98 10.76 -7.29
C VAL A 114 0.75 9.36 -7.85
N ASP A 115 -0.27 9.22 -8.69
CA ASP A 115 -0.45 8.05 -9.55
C ASP A 115 -0.09 8.42 -10.99
N PHE A 116 0.52 7.47 -11.69
CA PHE A 116 1.10 7.68 -13.02
C PHE A 116 0.31 6.89 -14.06
N ASP A 117 0.38 7.33 -15.31
CA ASP A 117 -0.28 6.61 -16.41
C ASP A 117 0.42 5.29 -16.75
N MET A 118 -0.28 4.41 -17.46
CA MET A 118 0.25 3.11 -17.87
C MET A 118 1.57 3.19 -18.65
N PRO A 119 1.79 4.13 -19.59
CA PRO A 119 3.10 4.33 -20.20
C PRO A 119 4.24 4.54 -19.19
N THR A 120 4.07 5.48 -18.25
CA THR A 120 5.07 5.78 -17.21
C THR A 120 5.30 4.57 -16.29
N LEU A 121 4.21 3.89 -15.89
CA LEU A 121 4.26 2.68 -15.06
C LEU A 121 5.00 1.55 -15.77
N MET A 122 4.81 1.39 -17.08
CA MET A 122 5.36 0.29 -17.89
C MET A 122 6.71 0.59 -18.57
N GLY A 123 7.31 1.75 -18.29
CA GLY A 123 8.62 2.08 -18.82
C GLY A 123 8.63 2.52 -20.28
N LEU A 124 7.56 3.17 -20.71
CA LEU A 124 7.36 3.64 -22.07
C LEU A 124 7.26 5.16 -22.07
N ASP A 125 7.87 5.79 -23.08
CA ASP A 125 7.62 7.21 -23.33
C ASP A 125 6.24 7.36 -23.99
N SER A 126 5.65 8.55 -23.85
CA SER A 126 4.32 8.89 -24.38
C SER A 126 4.20 8.77 -25.91
N ASP A 127 5.31 8.73 -26.65
CA ASP A 127 5.34 8.53 -28.09
C ASP A 127 5.70 7.09 -28.53
N ASP A 128 5.86 6.14 -27.60
CA ASP A 128 5.95 4.72 -27.94
C ASP A 128 4.61 4.27 -28.56
N PRO A 129 4.60 3.50 -29.66
CA PRO A 129 3.37 3.02 -30.28
C PRO A 129 2.41 2.27 -29.34
N ARG A 130 2.92 1.66 -28.26
CA ARG A 130 2.10 0.98 -27.23
C ARG A 130 1.48 1.92 -26.21
N SER A 131 1.88 3.19 -26.20
CA SER A 131 1.33 4.23 -25.32
C SER A 131 0.05 4.87 -25.89
N LEU A 132 -0.24 4.63 -27.18
CA LEU A 132 -1.38 5.21 -27.89
C LEU A 132 -2.69 4.99 -27.14
N GLY A 133 -3.36 6.08 -26.77
CA GLY A 133 -4.65 6.04 -26.08
C GLY A 133 -4.56 5.85 -24.57
N GLU A 134 -3.37 5.71 -23.98
CA GLU A 134 -3.15 5.53 -22.54
C GLU A 134 -2.50 6.75 -21.86
N VAL A 135 -1.93 7.68 -22.65
CA VAL A 135 -1.17 8.83 -22.14
C VAL A 135 -2.04 9.74 -21.28
N GLY A 136 -1.66 9.90 -20.02
CA GLY A 136 -2.31 10.75 -19.04
C GLY A 136 -3.73 10.31 -18.64
N ARG A 137 -4.15 9.07 -18.96
CA ARG A 137 -5.52 8.60 -18.72
C ARG A 137 -5.78 8.14 -17.29
N GLU A 138 -4.99 7.18 -16.83
CA GLU A 138 -5.16 6.56 -15.51
C GLU A 138 -4.33 7.27 -14.43
N GLY A 139 -3.39 8.12 -14.84
CA GLY A 139 -2.53 8.89 -13.97
C GLY A 139 -1.82 10.01 -14.73
N VAL A 140 -0.84 10.65 -14.12
CA VAL A 140 -0.05 11.69 -14.78
C VAL A 140 1.00 11.09 -15.72
N ALA A 141 1.15 11.67 -16.92
CA ALA A 141 2.21 11.29 -17.86
C ALA A 141 3.55 11.92 -17.48
N VAL A 142 4.61 11.10 -17.36
CA VAL A 142 5.98 11.55 -17.07
C VAL A 142 6.98 10.81 -17.95
N ASP A 143 7.56 11.52 -18.93
CA ASP A 143 8.63 11.00 -19.76
C ASP A 143 10.01 11.54 -19.32
N THR A 144 10.03 12.76 -18.78
CA THR A 144 11.26 13.54 -18.55
C THR A 144 11.21 14.32 -17.23
N LEU A 145 12.37 14.84 -16.81
CA LEU A 145 12.47 15.72 -15.65
C LEU A 145 11.62 17.00 -15.79
N ASP A 146 11.36 17.49 -17.01
CA ASP A 146 10.51 18.67 -17.24
C ASP A 146 9.04 18.42 -16.82
N ASP A 147 8.58 17.17 -16.92
CA ASP A 147 7.23 16.79 -16.52
C ASP A 147 7.10 16.77 -14.99
N VAL A 148 8.14 16.31 -14.30
CA VAL A 148 8.25 16.36 -12.83
C VAL A 148 8.43 17.82 -12.33
N GLU A 149 9.16 18.66 -13.06
CA GLU A 149 9.24 20.10 -12.79
C GLU A 149 7.87 20.77 -12.85
N ALA A 150 7.09 20.48 -13.90
CA ALA A 150 5.71 20.97 -14.07
C ALA A 150 4.76 20.41 -13.00
N LEU A 151 4.90 19.13 -12.65
CA LEU A 151 4.10 18.44 -11.64
C LEU A 151 4.21 19.10 -10.26
N PHE A 152 5.42 19.53 -9.89
CA PHE A 152 5.69 20.14 -8.59
C PHE A 152 5.95 21.65 -8.64
N GLU A 153 5.55 22.32 -9.72
CA GLU A 153 5.64 23.77 -9.83
C GLU A 153 4.94 24.44 -8.64
N ALA A 154 5.62 25.42 -8.03
CA ALA A 154 5.16 26.17 -6.85
C ALA A 154 4.84 25.32 -5.59
N ILE A 155 5.29 24.06 -5.54
CA ILE A 155 5.16 23.20 -4.36
C ILE A 155 6.50 23.13 -3.61
N ASP A 156 6.49 23.48 -2.33
CA ASP A 156 7.66 23.40 -1.45
C ASP A 156 7.89 21.96 -0.96
N LEU A 157 8.87 21.29 -1.58
CA LEU A 157 9.21 19.89 -1.33
C LEU A 157 9.82 19.62 0.06
N GLU A 158 10.32 20.64 0.76
CA GLU A 158 10.83 20.47 2.13
C GLU A 158 9.72 20.48 3.18
N ARG A 159 8.55 21.02 2.83
CA ARG A 159 7.43 21.24 3.76
C ARG A 159 6.28 20.27 3.59
N ILE A 160 6.06 19.74 2.39
CA ILE A 160 5.02 18.73 2.13
C ILE A 160 5.64 17.38 1.78
N SER A 161 5.05 16.30 2.29
CA SER A 161 5.54 14.95 1.97
C SER A 161 4.95 14.44 0.66
N VAL A 162 5.79 13.91 -0.24
CA VAL A 162 5.38 13.43 -1.58
C VAL A 162 5.51 11.91 -1.70
N SER A 163 4.39 11.22 -1.90
CA SER A 163 4.35 9.79 -2.23
C SER A 163 4.18 9.63 -3.73
N MET A 164 4.88 8.66 -4.33
CA MET A 164 4.80 8.32 -5.75
C MET A 164 4.47 6.83 -5.88
N THR A 165 3.28 6.53 -6.40
CA THR A 165 2.79 5.17 -6.70
C THR A 165 3.43 4.69 -8.00
N ILE A 166 4.72 4.38 -7.93
CA ILE A 166 5.55 3.96 -9.07
C ILE A 166 6.37 2.74 -8.68
N ASN A 167 6.51 1.77 -9.60
CA ASN A 167 7.10 0.45 -9.31
C ASN A 167 8.33 0.12 -10.17
N PRO A 168 8.22 -0.48 -11.38
CA PRO A 168 9.40 -0.93 -12.12
C PRO A 168 10.28 0.22 -12.62
N THR A 169 9.72 1.42 -12.76
CA THR A 169 10.42 2.68 -13.09
C THR A 169 10.65 3.59 -11.90
N ALA A 170 10.43 3.11 -10.66
CA ALA A 170 10.55 3.92 -9.45
C ALA A 170 11.93 4.57 -9.28
N PHE A 171 13.00 3.88 -9.69
CA PHE A 171 14.37 4.39 -9.61
C PHE A 171 14.59 5.62 -10.51
N ILE A 172 13.90 5.69 -11.65
CA ILE A 172 13.96 6.82 -12.59
C ILE A 172 13.20 8.00 -11.99
N LEU A 173 11.99 7.78 -11.47
CA LEU A 173 11.18 8.84 -10.87
C LEU A 173 11.77 9.36 -9.55
N LEU A 174 12.39 8.49 -8.74
CA LEU A 174 13.20 8.92 -7.61
C LEU A 174 14.39 9.78 -8.07
N ALA A 175 15.09 9.38 -9.14
CA ALA A 175 16.19 10.15 -9.69
C ALA A 175 15.73 11.52 -10.22
N MET A 176 14.58 11.59 -10.89
CA MET A 176 13.97 12.86 -11.32
C MET A 176 13.61 13.74 -10.13
N TYR A 177 13.00 13.18 -9.09
CA TYR A 177 12.65 13.91 -7.87
C TYR A 177 13.88 14.48 -7.15
N VAL A 178 14.96 13.68 -7.06
CA VAL A 178 16.26 14.14 -6.51
C VAL A 178 16.87 15.23 -7.38
N ALA A 179 16.87 15.07 -8.70
CA ALA A 179 17.42 16.06 -9.63
C ALA A 179 16.64 17.38 -9.59
N LEU A 180 15.30 17.32 -9.47
CA LEU A 180 14.44 18.48 -9.25
C LEU A 180 14.81 19.22 -7.97
N ALA A 181 14.90 18.49 -6.85
CA ALA A 181 15.24 19.07 -5.55
C ALA A 181 16.62 19.74 -5.56
N GLN A 182 17.62 19.09 -6.17
CA GLN A 182 18.95 19.68 -6.36
C GLN A 182 18.90 20.94 -7.23
N GLY A 183 18.13 20.92 -8.33
CA GLY A 183 17.94 22.07 -9.21
C GLY A 183 17.27 23.26 -8.51
N ARG A 184 16.44 23.00 -7.49
CA ARG A 184 15.81 24.02 -6.63
C ARG A 184 16.67 24.45 -5.43
N GLY A 185 17.83 23.83 -5.22
CA GLY A 185 18.68 24.09 -4.06
C GLY A 185 18.12 23.56 -2.73
N ASN A 186 17.21 22.57 -2.77
CA ASN A 186 16.68 21.94 -1.57
C ASN A 186 17.70 21.03 -0.88
N ASP A 187 17.60 20.93 0.45
CA ASP A 187 18.33 19.93 1.22
C ASP A 187 17.65 18.56 1.08
N LEU A 188 18.36 17.63 0.42
CA LEU A 188 17.90 16.27 0.19
C LEU A 188 17.50 15.53 1.48
N ASN A 189 18.14 15.84 2.61
CA ASN A 189 17.83 15.23 3.90
C ASN A 189 16.54 15.76 4.54
N LYS A 190 16.00 16.88 4.04
CA LYS A 190 14.71 17.42 4.45
C LYS A 190 13.53 16.85 3.65
N LEU A 191 13.78 16.23 2.49
CA LEU A 191 12.73 15.67 1.66
C LEU A 191 12.04 14.51 2.37
N SER A 192 10.74 14.70 2.63
CA SER A 192 9.89 13.63 3.17
C SER A 192 9.07 13.06 2.03
N GLY A 193 9.05 11.76 1.87
CA GLY A 193 8.29 11.15 0.78
C GLY A 193 8.42 9.65 0.73
N THR A 194 7.82 9.06 -0.29
CA THR A 194 7.82 7.62 -0.51
C THR A 194 7.80 7.34 -2.01
N VAL A 195 8.57 6.37 -2.49
CA VAL A 195 8.27 5.65 -3.74
C VAL A 195 7.69 4.29 -3.37
N GLN A 196 6.71 3.79 -4.12
CA GLN A 196 6.13 2.48 -3.84
C GLN A 196 7.15 1.36 -4.04
N ALA A 197 7.78 1.29 -5.22
CA ALA A 197 8.96 0.49 -5.56
C ALA A 197 8.89 -1.03 -5.31
N ASP A 198 7.84 -1.55 -4.69
CA ASP A 198 7.69 -2.97 -4.39
C ASP A 198 7.39 -3.73 -5.69
N ILE A 199 8.43 -4.34 -6.28
CA ILE A 199 8.31 -5.12 -7.50
C ILE A 199 7.79 -6.55 -7.25
N LEU A 200 8.01 -7.13 -6.07
CA LEU A 200 7.57 -8.50 -5.79
C LEU A 200 6.04 -8.60 -5.86
N LYS A 201 5.32 -7.62 -5.31
CA LYS A 201 3.86 -7.56 -5.45
C LYS A 201 3.38 -7.26 -6.87
N GLU A 202 4.24 -6.77 -7.77
CA GLU A 202 3.89 -6.62 -9.19
C GLU A 202 3.71 -7.98 -9.84
N TYR A 203 4.69 -8.86 -9.68
CA TYR A 203 4.60 -10.23 -10.20
C TYR A 203 3.43 -11.01 -9.59
N VAL A 204 3.11 -10.73 -8.31
CA VAL A 204 2.01 -11.39 -7.60
C VAL A 204 0.64 -10.86 -8.02
N ALA A 205 0.42 -9.54 -8.05
CA ALA A 205 -0.93 -8.97 -8.04
C ALA A 205 -1.14 -7.79 -9.01
N GLN A 206 -0.33 -6.73 -8.94
CA GLN A 206 -0.62 -5.44 -9.64
C GLN A 206 -0.24 -5.43 -11.12
N LYS A 207 0.72 -6.28 -11.52
CA LYS A 207 1.07 -6.59 -12.91
C LYS A 207 1.81 -5.49 -13.71
N GLU A 208 2.46 -4.55 -13.03
CA GLU A 208 3.37 -3.57 -13.64
C GLU A 208 4.83 -4.04 -13.54
N TRP A 209 5.35 -4.65 -14.59
CA TRP A 209 6.75 -5.11 -14.61
C TRP A 209 7.43 -4.83 -15.94
N ILE A 210 8.76 -4.81 -15.88
CA ILE A 210 9.61 -4.61 -17.05
C ILE A 210 10.62 -5.75 -17.15
N PHE A 211 11.50 -5.86 -16.16
CA PHE A 211 12.61 -6.82 -16.16
C PHE A 211 12.24 -8.11 -15.41
N PRO A 212 13.02 -9.20 -15.53
CA PRO A 212 12.90 -10.37 -14.67
C PRO A 212 13.05 -10.04 -13.18
N ILE A 213 12.61 -10.96 -12.29
CA ILE A 213 12.51 -10.71 -10.85
C ILE A 213 13.82 -10.23 -10.22
N ARG A 214 14.94 -10.92 -10.50
CA ARG A 214 16.25 -10.62 -9.89
C ARG A 214 16.81 -9.23 -10.25
N PRO A 215 16.90 -8.82 -11.53
CA PRO A 215 17.34 -7.46 -11.85
C PRO A 215 16.39 -6.38 -11.31
N SER A 216 15.08 -6.64 -11.25
CA SER A 216 14.16 -5.68 -10.63
C SER A 216 14.38 -5.56 -9.12
N LEU A 217 14.59 -6.67 -8.40
CA LEU A 217 14.96 -6.65 -6.98
C LEU A 217 16.24 -5.86 -6.72
N ARG A 218 17.23 -5.97 -7.61
CA ARG A 218 18.45 -5.17 -7.55
C ARG A 218 18.15 -3.67 -7.63
N LEU A 219 17.25 -3.22 -8.49
CA LEU A 219 16.88 -1.80 -8.58
C LEU A 219 16.28 -1.30 -7.25
N VAL A 220 15.44 -2.12 -6.62
CA VAL A 220 14.85 -1.80 -5.30
C VAL A 220 15.94 -1.69 -4.22
N ARG A 221 16.86 -2.66 -4.20
CA ARG A 221 18.03 -2.64 -3.31
C ARG A 221 18.87 -1.37 -3.51
N ASP A 222 19.15 -0.99 -4.75
CA ASP A 222 19.93 0.20 -5.09
C ASP A 222 19.25 1.49 -4.58
N MET A 223 17.93 1.59 -4.72
CA MET A 223 17.14 2.71 -4.16
C MET A 223 17.19 2.73 -2.63
N ILE A 224 17.08 1.58 -1.96
CA ILE A 224 17.14 1.49 -0.49
C ILE A 224 18.50 1.95 0.02
N VAL A 225 19.59 1.44 -0.57
CA VAL A 225 20.96 1.81 -0.19
C VAL A 225 21.22 3.29 -0.46
N PHE A 226 20.89 3.78 -1.66
CA PHE A 226 21.06 5.18 -2.02
C PHE A 226 20.30 6.12 -1.06
N SER A 227 19.06 5.77 -0.73
CA SER A 227 18.23 6.60 0.17
C SER A 227 18.73 6.59 1.61
N ALA A 228 19.22 5.44 2.10
CA ALA A 228 19.81 5.34 3.44
C ALA A 228 21.03 6.26 3.61
N GLU A 229 21.75 6.54 2.53
CA GLU A 229 22.95 7.39 2.52
C GLU A 229 22.66 8.86 2.22
N ASN A 230 21.65 9.16 1.39
CA ASN A 230 21.48 10.49 0.79
C ASN A 230 20.13 11.16 1.13
N LEU A 231 19.15 10.41 1.63
CA LEU A 231 17.76 10.86 1.79
C LEU A 231 17.22 10.53 3.18
N ALA A 232 17.76 11.20 4.20
CA ALA A 232 17.51 10.87 5.60
C ALA A 232 16.04 10.83 6.01
N ARG A 233 15.11 11.47 5.28
CA ARG A 233 13.67 11.51 5.59
C ARG A 233 12.77 10.78 4.58
N TYR A 234 13.34 10.17 3.55
CA TYR A 234 12.59 9.51 2.48
C TYR A 234 12.38 8.02 2.77
N ASN A 235 11.22 7.47 2.40
CA ASN A 235 10.93 6.05 2.50
C ASN A 235 11.17 5.42 1.10
N PRO A 236 12.22 4.61 0.91
CA PRO A 236 12.61 4.11 -0.42
C PRO A 236 11.70 3.02 -0.98
N ILE A 237 10.75 2.53 -0.20
CA ILE A 237 9.82 1.48 -0.58
C ILE A 237 8.58 1.55 0.30
N ASN A 238 7.45 1.17 -0.27
CA ASN A 238 6.21 0.87 0.43
C ASN A 238 5.83 -0.59 0.15
N ILE A 239 6.19 -1.50 1.06
CA ILE A 239 5.99 -2.94 0.91
C ILE A 239 4.49 -3.23 1.02
N SER A 240 3.88 -3.68 -0.07
CA SER A 240 2.46 -3.48 -0.31
C SER A 240 1.63 -4.77 -0.24
N GLY A 241 0.58 -4.73 0.57
CA GLY A 241 -0.52 -5.68 0.62
C GLY A 241 -1.80 -5.20 -0.07
N TYR A 242 -2.00 -3.90 -0.24
CA TYR A 242 -3.21 -3.34 -0.86
C TYR A 242 -3.62 -4.07 -2.15
N HIS A 243 -2.71 -4.12 -3.13
CA HIS A 243 -2.95 -4.76 -4.43
C HIS A 243 -3.14 -6.27 -4.34
N ILE A 244 -2.49 -6.93 -3.36
CA ILE A 244 -2.68 -8.36 -3.09
C ILE A 244 -4.11 -8.61 -2.64
N SER A 245 -4.63 -7.79 -1.72
CA SER A 245 -6.05 -7.82 -1.33
C SER A 245 -6.99 -7.46 -2.48
N GLU A 246 -6.73 -6.38 -3.22
CA GLU A 246 -7.59 -5.95 -4.33
C GLU A 246 -7.61 -6.96 -5.49
N ALA A 247 -6.57 -7.80 -5.64
CA ALA A 247 -6.58 -8.94 -6.55
C ALA A 247 -7.42 -10.13 -6.04
N GLY A 248 -7.87 -10.08 -4.77
CA GLY A 248 -8.82 -11.00 -4.17
C GLY A 248 -8.28 -11.82 -3.00
N ALA A 249 -7.11 -11.50 -2.48
CA ALA A 249 -6.58 -12.15 -1.27
C ALA A 249 -7.44 -11.83 -0.03
N THR A 250 -7.49 -12.78 0.90
CA THR A 250 -8.00 -12.55 2.27
C THR A 250 -7.05 -11.65 3.07
N SER A 251 -7.53 -11.08 4.20
CA SER A 251 -6.71 -10.24 5.09
C SER A 251 -5.49 -10.99 5.66
N VAL A 252 -5.62 -12.30 5.89
CA VAL A 252 -4.50 -13.16 6.32
C VAL A 252 -3.48 -13.34 5.20
N GLN A 253 -3.93 -13.65 3.97
CA GLN A 253 -3.05 -13.82 2.81
C GLN A 253 -2.34 -12.51 2.45
N GLU A 254 -3.05 -11.39 2.43
CA GLU A 254 -2.48 -10.06 2.25
C GLU A 254 -1.29 -9.88 3.21
N LEU A 255 -1.53 -10.03 4.50
CA LEU A 255 -0.51 -9.78 5.51
C LEU A 255 0.67 -10.76 5.38
N ALA A 256 0.40 -12.05 5.17
CA ALA A 256 1.46 -13.05 5.04
C ALA A 256 2.33 -12.83 3.81
N PHE A 257 1.73 -12.52 2.66
CA PHE A 257 2.45 -12.34 1.40
C PHE A 257 3.26 -11.03 1.42
N THR A 258 2.71 -9.96 2.01
CA THR A 258 3.46 -8.72 2.25
C THR A 258 4.64 -8.94 3.19
N MET A 259 4.49 -9.72 4.27
CA MET A 259 5.60 -10.05 5.17
C MET A 259 6.66 -10.92 4.49
N ALA A 260 6.26 -11.84 3.63
CA ALA A 260 7.18 -12.63 2.81
C ALA A 260 7.99 -11.73 1.85
N ASN A 261 7.34 -10.75 1.20
CA ASN A 261 8.04 -9.76 0.38
C ASN A 261 9.01 -8.92 1.22
N ALA A 262 8.59 -8.47 2.41
CA ALA A 262 9.42 -7.68 3.31
C ALA A 262 10.70 -8.43 3.73
N VAL A 263 10.57 -9.71 4.07
CA VAL A 263 11.71 -10.60 4.37
C VAL A 263 12.67 -10.67 3.18
N ALA A 264 12.16 -10.87 1.96
CA ALA A 264 13.01 -10.94 0.77
C ALA A 264 13.77 -9.64 0.50
N TYR A 265 13.15 -8.48 0.72
CA TYR A 265 13.84 -7.18 0.58
C TYR A 265 14.93 -6.96 1.62
N VAL A 266 14.66 -7.30 2.90
CA VAL A 266 15.66 -7.17 3.96
C VAL A 266 16.84 -8.09 3.68
N GLU A 267 16.59 -9.33 3.25
CA GLU A 267 17.65 -10.27 2.84
C GLU A 267 18.46 -9.74 1.66
N GLU A 268 17.82 -9.20 0.63
CA GLU A 268 18.51 -8.70 -0.57
C GLU A 268 19.44 -7.51 -0.25
N VAL A 269 19.01 -6.60 0.62
CA VAL A 269 19.86 -5.49 1.06
C VAL A 269 20.93 -5.96 2.04
N ALA A 270 20.61 -6.85 2.99
CA ALA A 270 21.60 -7.36 3.95
C ALA A 270 22.73 -8.16 3.28
N ARG A 271 22.45 -8.85 2.16
CA ARG A 271 23.45 -9.59 1.38
C ARG A 271 24.56 -8.71 0.81
N THR A 272 24.36 -7.39 0.67
CA THR A 272 25.43 -6.46 0.24
C THR A 272 26.32 -5.99 1.39
N GLY A 273 26.07 -6.46 2.62
CA GLY A 273 26.82 -6.09 3.81
C GLY A 273 26.30 -4.81 4.50
N VAL A 274 25.20 -4.22 4.02
CA VAL A 274 24.58 -3.06 4.68
C VAL A 274 23.85 -3.52 5.95
N PRO A 275 24.23 -3.02 7.15
CA PRO A 275 23.57 -3.41 8.39
C PRO A 275 22.08 -3.08 8.37
N VAL A 276 21.24 -3.99 8.85
CA VAL A 276 19.77 -3.86 8.84
C VAL A 276 19.30 -2.54 9.49
N ASP A 277 19.93 -2.15 10.60
CA ASP A 277 19.66 -0.92 11.35
C ASP A 277 20.07 0.39 10.62
N ARG A 278 20.66 0.30 9.42
CA ARG A 278 20.94 1.47 8.57
C ARG A 278 19.77 1.82 7.66
N PHE A 279 18.97 0.85 7.23
CA PHE A 279 17.90 1.07 6.25
C PHE A 279 16.50 0.71 6.76
N ALA A 280 16.38 -0.30 7.64
CA ALA A 280 15.09 -0.76 8.17
C ALA A 280 14.22 0.36 8.79
N PRO A 281 14.78 1.36 9.51
CA PRO A 281 13.99 2.47 10.04
C PRO A 281 13.22 3.29 8.99
N ARG A 282 13.62 3.17 7.72
CA ARG A 282 13.00 3.87 6.58
C ARG A 282 12.09 3.00 5.73
N LEU A 283 12.04 1.69 5.95
CA LEU A 283 11.03 0.84 5.33
C LEU A 283 9.63 1.27 5.78
N ALA A 284 8.69 1.22 4.85
CA ALA A 284 7.28 1.51 5.06
C ALA A 284 6.43 0.44 4.37
N PHE A 285 5.16 0.36 4.77
CA PHE A 285 4.21 -0.63 4.30
C PHE A 285 2.94 0.02 3.76
N TYR A 286 2.20 -0.72 2.94
CA TYR A 286 0.95 -0.26 2.39
C TYR A 286 -0.11 -1.36 2.45
N PHE A 287 -1.17 -1.14 3.22
CA PHE A 287 -2.24 -2.12 3.39
C PHE A 287 -3.60 -1.56 2.95
N VAL A 288 -4.54 -2.45 2.68
CA VAL A 288 -5.95 -2.09 2.52
C VAL A 288 -6.65 -1.97 3.88
N ALA A 289 -7.77 -1.25 3.93
CA ALA A 289 -8.83 -1.41 4.92
C ALA A 289 -10.09 -1.98 4.23
N GLN A 290 -10.28 -3.30 4.35
CA GLN A 290 -11.42 -4.07 3.85
C GLN A 290 -12.72 -3.87 4.65
N ALA A 291 -13.80 -4.52 4.18
CA ALA A 291 -15.13 -4.40 4.76
C ALA A 291 -15.30 -5.00 6.17
N ASP A 292 -14.54 -6.05 6.54
CA ASP A 292 -14.61 -6.63 7.88
C ASP A 292 -13.87 -5.75 8.90
N PHE A 293 -14.65 -4.89 9.57
CA PHE A 293 -14.15 -3.83 10.42
C PHE A 293 -13.18 -4.28 11.52
N PHE A 294 -13.50 -5.37 12.23
CA PHE A 294 -12.67 -5.82 13.35
C PHE A 294 -11.49 -6.66 12.89
N GLU A 295 -11.66 -7.45 11.83
CA GLU A 295 -10.56 -8.20 11.21
C GLU A 295 -9.46 -7.28 10.71
N GLU A 296 -9.82 -6.17 10.07
CA GLU A 296 -8.83 -5.20 9.58
C GLU A 296 -8.06 -4.53 10.71
N ILE A 297 -8.74 -4.15 11.80
CA ILE A 297 -8.06 -3.61 12.99
C ILE A 297 -7.10 -4.64 13.59
N ALA A 298 -7.53 -5.91 13.70
CA ALA A 298 -6.68 -6.99 14.17
C ALA A 298 -5.49 -7.25 13.23
N LYS A 299 -5.69 -7.21 11.91
CA LYS A 299 -4.64 -7.33 10.88
C LYS A 299 -3.56 -6.28 11.07
N PHE A 300 -3.91 -5.00 11.22
CA PHE A 300 -2.91 -3.93 11.40
C PHE A 300 -2.10 -4.08 12.69
N ARG A 301 -2.75 -4.54 13.78
CA ARG A 301 -2.08 -4.80 15.07
C ARG A 301 -1.15 -6.00 14.97
N ALA A 302 -1.60 -7.09 14.36
CA ALA A 302 -0.81 -8.29 14.08
C ALA A 302 0.39 -7.94 13.19
N ALA A 303 0.20 -7.14 12.14
CA ALA A 303 1.26 -6.74 11.21
C ALA A 303 2.45 -6.10 11.94
N ARG A 304 2.19 -5.19 12.88
CA ARG A 304 3.25 -4.56 13.69
C ARG A 304 3.98 -5.58 14.56
N ARG A 305 3.25 -6.49 15.21
CA ARG A 305 3.82 -7.50 16.09
C ARG A 305 4.67 -8.52 15.32
N ILE A 306 4.18 -8.99 14.18
CA ILE A 306 4.90 -9.89 13.27
C ILE A 306 6.18 -9.23 12.77
N TRP A 307 6.09 -8.00 12.25
CA TRP A 307 7.27 -7.28 11.75
C TRP A 307 8.33 -7.08 12.84
N ALA A 308 7.92 -6.67 14.04
CA ALA A 308 8.83 -6.49 15.16
C ALA A 308 9.56 -7.80 15.52
N LYS A 309 8.82 -8.92 15.59
CA LYS A 309 9.39 -10.26 15.82
C LYS A 309 10.36 -10.66 14.72
N LEU A 310 9.96 -10.56 13.45
CA LEU A 310 10.82 -10.88 12.30
C LEU A 310 12.13 -10.08 12.32
N MET A 311 12.06 -8.77 12.52
CA MET A 311 13.23 -7.90 12.53
C MET A 311 14.18 -8.20 13.67
N ARG A 312 13.66 -8.50 14.86
CA ARG A 312 14.48 -8.84 16.02
C ARG A 312 15.06 -10.25 15.93
N GLU A 313 14.24 -11.23 15.59
CA GLU A 313 14.56 -12.66 15.74
C GLU A 313 15.25 -13.23 14.50
N ARG A 314 14.81 -12.86 13.29
CA ARG A 314 15.42 -13.32 12.02
C ARG A 314 16.60 -12.44 11.60
N PHE A 315 16.50 -11.13 11.80
CA PHE A 315 17.48 -10.17 11.28
C PHE A 315 18.38 -9.53 12.34
N GLY A 316 18.18 -9.83 13.63
CA GLY A 316 19.02 -9.33 14.71
C GLY A 316 19.04 -7.81 14.84
N ALA A 317 17.98 -7.13 14.40
CA ALA A 317 17.87 -5.68 14.52
C ALA A 317 18.00 -5.27 16.00
N THR A 318 18.69 -4.17 16.27
CA THR A 318 18.91 -3.66 17.63
C THR A 318 18.24 -2.31 17.87
N LYS A 319 17.98 -1.55 16.80
CA LYS A 319 17.28 -0.27 16.90
C LYS A 319 15.76 -0.47 16.96
N PRO A 320 15.06 0.14 17.94
CA PRO A 320 13.60 0.09 18.01
C PRO A 320 12.92 0.57 16.72
N GLU A 321 13.49 1.55 16.02
CA GLU A 321 12.93 2.10 14.79
C GLU A 321 12.96 1.11 13.62
N SER A 322 13.89 0.14 13.63
CA SER A 322 13.94 -0.95 12.65
C SER A 322 12.78 -1.94 12.83
N MET A 323 12.27 -2.06 14.06
CA MET A 323 11.23 -3.01 14.44
C MET A 323 9.82 -2.43 14.41
N ARG A 324 9.67 -1.10 14.37
CA ARG A 324 8.35 -0.48 14.28
C ARG A 324 7.89 -0.46 12.81
N LEU A 325 6.74 -1.08 12.54
CA LEU A 325 6.11 -1.00 11.23
C LEU A 325 5.35 0.33 11.10
N ARG A 326 5.61 1.05 10.01
CA ARG A 326 4.88 2.26 9.61
C ARG A 326 4.14 1.98 8.32
N PHE A 327 2.86 2.31 8.23
CA PHE A 327 2.08 2.02 7.03
C PHE A 327 1.17 3.15 6.56
N HIS A 328 1.06 3.24 5.23
CA HIS A 328 -0.05 3.88 4.55
C HIS A 328 -1.22 2.88 4.45
N CYS A 329 -2.44 3.38 4.49
CA CYS A 329 -3.64 2.59 4.29
C CYS A 329 -4.49 3.22 3.18
N GLN A 330 -5.14 2.40 2.37
CA GLN A 330 -6.20 2.83 1.46
C GLN A 330 -7.45 2.02 1.75
N THR A 331 -8.62 2.65 1.71
CA THR A 331 -9.91 1.94 1.83
C THR A 331 -10.10 0.98 0.64
N ALA A 332 -10.77 -0.15 0.82
CA ALA A 332 -10.87 -1.17 -0.24
C ALA A 332 -11.74 -0.72 -1.43
N ALA A 333 -11.13 -0.51 -2.60
CA ALA A 333 -11.85 -0.09 -3.81
C ALA A 333 -12.78 -1.19 -4.33
N ILE A 334 -12.36 -2.47 -4.25
CA ILE A 334 -13.14 -3.64 -4.69
C ILE A 334 -14.52 -3.77 -3.99
N THR A 335 -14.68 -3.13 -2.83
CA THR A 335 -15.96 -3.13 -2.08
C THR A 335 -16.95 -2.07 -2.56
N LEU A 336 -16.49 -1.09 -3.34
CA LEU A 336 -17.28 0.03 -3.80
C LEU A 336 -18.06 -0.35 -5.07
N THR A 337 -19.27 0.18 -5.18
CA THR A 337 -20.23 -0.28 -6.19
C THR A 337 -20.59 0.83 -7.16
N LYS A 338 -20.75 0.45 -8.43
CA LYS A 338 -21.35 1.30 -9.45
C LYS A 338 -22.82 1.56 -9.15
N ALA A 339 -23.57 0.52 -8.78
CA ALA A 339 -24.96 0.67 -8.34
C ALA A 339 -25.02 1.40 -7.00
N GLN A 340 -25.96 2.36 -6.88
CA GLN A 340 -26.19 3.16 -5.67
C GLN A 340 -24.88 3.74 -5.07
N PRO A 341 -24.12 4.56 -5.83
CA PRO A 341 -22.77 4.96 -5.46
C PRO A 341 -22.67 5.81 -4.19
N LEU A 342 -23.77 6.44 -3.74
CA LEU A 342 -23.80 7.15 -2.45
C LEU A 342 -23.55 6.21 -1.26
N ASN A 343 -23.86 4.91 -1.38
CA ASN A 343 -23.52 3.91 -0.37
C ASN A 343 -21.99 3.79 -0.16
N ASN A 344 -21.19 4.15 -1.16
CA ASN A 344 -19.73 4.13 -1.07
C ASN A 344 -19.20 5.13 -0.02
N ILE A 345 -19.92 6.23 0.24
CA ILE A 345 -19.56 7.17 1.32
C ILE A 345 -19.57 6.45 2.67
N VAL A 346 -20.60 5.65 2.94
CA VAL A 346 -20.73 4.87 4.19
C VAL A 346 -19.66 3.79 4.26
N ARG A 347 -19.44 3.05 3.17
CA ARG A 347 -18.39 2.00 3.10
C ARG A 347 -17.00 2.58 3.40
N THR A 348 -16.61 3.63 2.69
CA THR A 348 -15.33 4.32 2.87
C THR A 348 -15.20 4.89 4.28
N ALA A 349 -16.27 5.44 4.88
CA ALA A 349 -16.21 5.96 6.25
C ALA A 349 -15.91 4.88 7.30
N ILE A 350 -16.53 3.70 7.18
CA ILE A 350 -16.28 2.58 8.10
C ILE A 350 -14.88 1.99 7.89
N GLN A 351 -14.44 1.87 6.64
CA GLN A 351 -13.09 1.42 6.30
C GLN A 351 -12.03 2.40 6.81
N ALA A 352 -12.23 3.71 6.63
CA ALA A 352 -11.37 4.75 7.16
C ALA A 352 -11.26 4.67 8.69
N LEU A 353 -12.38 4.46 9.38
CA LEU A 353 -12.40 4.29 10.83
C LEU A 353 -11.59 3.05 11.25
N SER A 354 -11.67 1.93 10.52
CA SER A 354 -10.85 0.74 10.80
C SER A 354 -9.35 1.02 10.64
N ALA A 355 -8.95 1.77 9.62
CA ALA A 355 -7.54 2.16 9.40
C ALA A 355 -7.02 3.06 10.53
N ILE A 356 -7.87 3.99 11.01
CA ILE A 356 -7.54 4.89 12.12
C ILE A 356 -7.43 4.10 13.42
N LEU A 357 -8.42 3.28 13.77
CA LEU A 357 -8.36 2.43 14.97
C LEU A 357 -7.22 1.41 14.91
N GLY A 358 -6.88 0.97 13.70
CA GLY A 358 -5.72 0.14 13.39
C GLY A 358 -4.39 0.85 13.53
N GLY A 359 -4.34 2.19 13.61
CA GLY A 359 -3.13 2.97 13.83
C GLY A 359 -2.33 3.28 12.57
N ALA A 360 -2.96 3.55 11.42
CA ALA A 360 -2.31 3.98 10.17
C ALA A 360 -1.53 5.31 10.29
N GLN A 361 -0.46 5.48 9.53
CA GLN A 361 0.35 6.71 9.51
C GLN A 361 -0.07 7.68 8.40
N SER A 362 -0.70 7.16 7.36
CA SER A 362 -1.24 7.92 6.24
C SER A 362 -2.46 7.17 5.69
N LEU A 363 -3.46 7.90 5.21
CA LEU A 363 -4.71 7.30 4.75
C LEU A 363 -5.17 7.95 3.44
N HIS A 364 -5.50 7.09 2.47
CA HIS A 364 -6.31 7.42 1.31
C HIS A 364 -7.73 6.91 1.55
N THR A 365 -8.72 7.76 1.33
CA THR A 365 -10.13 7.40 1.30
C THR A 365 -10.64 7.48 -0.14
N ASN A 366 -11.23 6.41 -0.66
CA ASN A 366 -11.67 6.37 -2.05
C ASN A 366 -12.84 7.33 -2.30
N GLY A 367 -12.98 7.76 -3.55
CA GLY A 367 -14.13 8.55 -4.01
C GLY A 367 -15.39 7.71 -4.07
N LEU A 368 -16.56 8.34 -3.98
CA LEU A 368 -17.83 7.62 -4.20
C LEU A 368 -17.99 7.11 -5.64
N ASP A 369 -17.23 7.68 -6.58
CA ASP A 369 -17.20 7.42 -8.02
C ASP A 369 -16.16 6.36 -8.43
N GLU A 370 -15.53 5.68 -7.47
CA GLU A 370 -14.46 4.68 -7.68
C GLU A 370 -14.76 3.67 -8.79
N ALA A 371 -15.98 3.12 -8.81
CA ALA A 371 -16.39 2.09 -9.77
C ALA A 371 -16.74 2.65 -11.18
N TYR A 372 -16.47 3.93 -11.44
CA TYR A 372 -16.74 4.60 -12.72
C TYR A 372 -15.48 5.08 -13.43
N ALA A 373 -14.65 5.88 -12.75
CA ALA A 373 -13.48 6.53 -13.31
C ALA A 373 -12.55 7.00 -12.17
N ILE A 374 -11.39 7.55 -12.53
CA ILE A 374 -10.58 8.34 -11.60
C ILE A 374 -11.40 9.51 -11.02
N PRO A 375 -11.10 9.98 -9.80
CA PRO A 375 -12.09 10.71 -9.03
C PRO A 375 -12.24 12.18 -9.45
N SER A 376 -13.49 12.64 -9.46
CA SER A 376 -13.87 14.04 -9.56
C SER A 376 -13.39 14.87 -8.36
N GLU A 377 -13.42 16.21 -8.48
CA GLU A 377 -13.10 17.08 -7.35
C GLU A 377 -14.10 16.92 -6.20
N GLU A 378 -15.39 16.80 -6.52
CA GLU A 378 -16.42 16.58 -5.51
C GLU A 378 -16.24 15.26 -4.76
N ALA A 379 -15.94 14.17 -5.47
CA ALA A 379 -15.69 12.90 -4.83
C ALA A 379 -14.47 12.92 -3.90
N MET A 380 -13.36 13.54 -4.34
CA MET A 380 -12.18 13.70 -3.49
C MET A 380 -12.43 14.62 -2.30
N LYS A 381 -13.25 15.66 -2.46
CA LYS A 381 -13.65 16.54 -1.35
C LYS A 381 -14.46 15.76 -0.30
N VAL A 382 -15.43 14.95 -0.71
CA VAL A 382 -16.20 14.08 0.23
C VAL A 382 -15.29 13.08 0.93
N ALA A 383 -14.38 12.45 0.19
CA ALA A 383 -13.39 11.54 0.76
C ALA A 383 -12.51 12.24 1.82
N LEU A 384 -11.98 13.42 1.51
CA LEU A 384 -11.17 14.19 2.46
C LEU A 384 -11.98 14.65 3.70
N ARG A 385 -13.23 15.08 3.50
CA ARG A 385 -14.15 15.41 4.61
C ARG A 385 -14.44 14.22 5.51
N THR A 386 -14.51 13.02 4.95
CA THR A 386 -14.65 11.78 5.73
C THR A 386 -13.50 11.63 6.73
N GLN A 387 -12.25 11.85 6.30
CA GLN A 387 -11.10 11.81 7.21
C GLN A 387 -11.14 12.94 8.24
N GLN A 388 -11.52 14.15 7.84
CA GLN A 388 -11.55 15.33 8.73
C GLN A 388 -12.63 15.20 9.81
N ILE A 389 -13.83 14.71 9.47
CA ILE A 389 -14.89 14.41 10.45
C ILE A 389 -14.41 13.36 11.44
N LEU A 390 -13.79 12.28 10.96
CA LEU A 390 -13.22 11.25 11.83
C LEU A 390 -12.15 11.83 12.76
N ALA A 391 -11.26 12.68 12.25
CA ALA A 391 -10.18 13.28 13.04
C ALA A 391 -10.66 14.28 14.09
N GLU A 392 -11.59 15.16 13.73
CA GLU A 392 -11.92 16.37 14.48
C GLU A 392 -13.23 16.25 15.28
N GLU A 393 -14.23 15.49 14.80
CA GLU A 393 -15.58 15.47 15.40
C GLU A 393 -15.86 14.23 16.24
N THR A 394 -15.27 13.08 15.90
CA THR A 394 -15.60 11.79 16.55
C THR A 394 -14.85 11.52 17.85
N ARG A 395 -13.79 12.30 18.14
CA ARG A 395 -12.85 12.11 19.27
C ARG A 395 -12.09 10.78 19.26
N VAL A 396 -12.10 10.03 18.15
CA VAL A 396 -11.35 8.76 18.01
C VAL A 396 -9.83 8.94 18.21
N THR A 397 -9.33 10.16 18.00
CA THR A 397 -7.92 10.54 18.17
C THR A 397 -7.51 10.78 19.62
N GLY A 398 -8.47 10.82 20.56
CA GLY A 398 -8.23 11.15 21.97
C GLY A 398 -7.53 10.06 22.77
N VAL A 399 -7.61 8.79 22.35
CA VAL A 399 -7.03 7.63 23.04
C VAL A 399 -6.22 6.78 22.05
N VAL A 400 -5.04 6.33 22.48
CA VAL A 400 -4.18 5.47 21.66
C VAL A 400 -4.63 4.02 21.76
N ASP A 401 -4.83 3.36 20.60
CA ASP A 401 -5.29 1.96 20.48
C ASP A 401 -6.47 1.67 21.41
N PRO A 402 -7.61 2.36 21.24
CA PRO A 402 -8.74 2.27 22.17
C PRO A 402 -9.37 0.87 22.24
N LEU A 403 -9.07 -0.01 21.28
CA LEU A 403 -9.51 -1.41 21.27
C LEU A 403 -8.52 -2.37 21.95
N GLY A 404 -7.35 -1.90 22.38
CA GLY A 404 -6.41 -2.72 23.14
C GLY A 404 -7.00 -3.19 24.46
N GLY A 405 -7.02 -4.51 24.67
CA GLY A 405 -7.70 -5.18 25.77
C GLY A 405 -9.10 -5.72 25.44
N SER A 406 -9.68 -5.39 24.28
CA SER A 406 -10.91 -6.03 23.81
C SER A 406 -10.68 -7.53 23.58
N TYR A 407 -11.42 -8.39 24.28
CA TYR A 407 -11.24 -9.85 24.20
C TYR A 407 -11.32 -10.37 22.76
N TYR A 408 -12.25 -9.85 21.97
CA TYR A 408 -12.40 -10.24 20.57
C TYR A 408 -11.22 -9.77 19.72
N VAL A 409 -10.84 -8.48 19.78
CA VAL A 409 -9.79 -7.92 18.92
C VAL A 409 -8.42 -8.51 19.27
N GLU A 410 -8.14 -8.75 20.55
CA GLU A 410 -6.91 -9.39 20.99
C GLU A 410 -6.84 -10.86 20.56
N ALA A 411 -7.92 -11.63 20.74
CA ALA A 411 -7.99 -13.02 20.27
C ALA A 411 -7.84 -13.10 18.74
N LEU A 412 -8.49 -12.21 18.00
CA LEU A 412 -8.39 -12.15 16.54
C LEU A 412 -6.98 -11.73 16.08
N THR A 413 -6.34 -10.79 16.78
CA THR A 413 -4.96 -10.39 16.51
C THR A 413 -3.99 -11.56 16.71
N ASN A 414 -4.16 -12.35 17.77
CA ASN A 414 -3.38 -13.57 18.01
C ASN A 414 -3.62 -14.62 16.92
N ARG A 415 -4.88 -14.83 16.53
CA ARG A 415 -5.23 -15.78 15.48
C ARG A 415 -4.58 -15.38 14.15
N VAL A 416 -4.75 -14.13 13.72
CA VAL A 416 -4.15 -13.61 12.48
C VAL A 416 -2.63 -13.76 12.50
N GLU A 417 -1.98 -13.45 13.63
CA GLU A 417 -0.53 -13.66 13.76
C GLU A 417 -0.12 -15.12 13.55
N ALA A 418 -0.82 -16.07 14.19
CA ALA A 418 -0.52 -17.49 14.05
C ALA A 418 -0.66 -17.95 12.59
N GLU A 419 -1.79 -17.64 11.95
CA GLU A 419 -2.04 -18.02 10.54
C GLU A 419 -0.99 -17.42 9.60
N VAL A 420 -0.57 -16.17 9.82
CA VAL A 420 0.49 -15.54 9.04
C VAL A 420 1.82 -16.27 9.21
N PHE A 421 2.23 -16.59 10.44
CA PHE A 421 3.47 -17.34 10.64
C PHE A 421 3.42 -18.75 10.04
N ASP A 422 2.26 -19.38 9.97
CA ASP A 422 2.08 -20.68 9.33
C ASP A 422 2.34 -20.58 7.82
N ILE A 423 1.79 -19.55 7.17
CA ILE A 423 2.05 -19.27 5.75
C ILE A 423 3.53 -18.91 5.52
N LEU A 424 4.13 -18.09 6.39
CA LEU A 424 5.55 -17.74 6.27
C LEU A 424 6.46 -18.97 6.36
N ARG A 425 6.16 -19.92 7.26
CA ARG A 425 6.90 -21.20 7.35
C ARG A 425 6.75 -22.04 6.08
N LYS A 426 5.56 -22.06 5.46
CA LYS A 426 5.33 -22.71 4.17
C LYS A 426 6.19 -22.06 3.07
N VAL A 427 6.22 -20.72 3.00
CA VAL A 427 7.06 -19.98 2.03
C VAL A 427 8.55 -20.27 2.24
N ASP A 428 9.03 -20.28 3.49
CA ASP A 428 10.42 -20.64 3.80
C ASP A 428 10.74 -22.09 3.35
N ALA A 429 9.82 -23.04 3.57
CA ALA A 429 9.97 -24.43 3.13
C ALA A 429 10.01 -24.59 1.60
N MET A 430 9.38 -23.68 0.85
CA MET A 430 9.46 -23.64 -0.62
C MET A 430 10.79 -23.08 -1.13
N GLY A 431 11.64 -22.53 -0.26
CA GLY A 431 12.90 -21.88 -0.63
C GLY A 431 12.81 -20.35 -0.71
N GLY A 432 11.78 -19.76 -0.09
CA GLY A 432 11.61 -18.31 0.05
C GLY A 432 10.74 -17.68 -1.03
N THR A 433 10.47 -16.38 -0.86
CA THR A 433 9.47 -15.61 -1.61
C THR A 433 9.68 -15.63 -3.12
N ILE A 434 10.93 -15.48 -3.60
CA ILE A 434 11.23 -15.48 -5.04
C ILE A 434 10.78 -16.79 -5.68
N ARG A 435 11.14 -17.92 -5.05
CA ARG A 435 10.79 -19.24 -5.55
C ARG A 435 9.28 -19.48 -5.48
N ALA A 436 8.61 -19.03 -4.42
CA ALA A 436 7.16 -19.10 -4.33
C ALA A 436 6.45 -18.29 -5.43
N ILE A 437 7.00 -17.14 -5.86
CA ILE A 437 6.49 -16.36 -7.01
C ILE A 437 6.73 -17.12 -8.32
N GLU A 438 7.94 -17.64 -8.54
CA GLU A 438 8.32 -18.40 -9.75
C GLU A 438 7.48 -19.68 -9.90
N GLU A 439 7.14 -20.34 -8.79
CA GLU A 439 6.25 -21.50 -8.76
C GLU A 439 4.75 -21.11 -8.81
N GLY A 440 4.41 -19.82 -8.87
CA GLY A 440 3.03 -19.32 -8.97
C GLY A 440 2.17 -19.51 -7.74
N TYR A 441 2.77 -19.75 -6.56
CA TYR A 441 2.06 -20.06 -5.33
C TYR A 441 1.10 -18.94 -4.91
N PHE A 442 1.63 -17.72 -4.79
CA PHE A 442 0.84 -16.58 -4.33
C PHE A 442 -0.32 -16.28 -5.29
N GLN A 443 -0.05 -16.31 -6.60
CA GLN A 443 -1.05 -16.03 -7.63
C GLN A 443 -2.23 -17.02 -7.57
N ARG A 444 -1.95 -18.32 -7.38
CA ARG A 444 -2.99 -19.35 -7.23
C ARG A 444 -3.83 -19.14 -5.97
N GLU A 445 -3.19 -18.91 -4.83
CA GLU A 445 -3.90 -18.70 -3.56
C GLU A 445 -4.81 -17.47 -3.59
N ILE A 446 -4.40 -16.41 -4.30
CA ILE A 446 -5.21 -15.20 -4.53
C ILE A 446 -6.38 -15.52 -5.48
N ALA A 447 -6.12 -16.24 -6.57
CA ALA A 447 -7.14 -16.60 -7.55
C ALA A 447 -8.24 -17.47 -6.92
N ASP A 448 -7.87 -18.44 -6.08
CA ASP A 448 -8.80 -19.30 -5.36
C ASP A 448 -9.70 -18.48 -4.42
N SER A 449 -9.14 -17.58 -3.62
CA SER A 449 -9.93 -16.74 -2.71
C SER A 449 -10.81 -15.73 -3.47
N ALA A 450 -10.32 -15.16 -4.56
CA ALA A 450 -11.08 -14.28 -5.45
C ALA A 450 -12.30 -15.02 -6.05
N TYR A 451 -12.08 -16.25 -6.54
CA TYR A 451 -13.12 -17.08 -7.13
C TYR A 451 -14.17 -17.48 -6.11
N ASP A 452 -13.77 -17.88 -4.91
CA ASP A 452 -14.70 -18.21 -3.84
C ASP A 452 -15.51 -16.99 -3.39
N PHE A 453 -14.90 -15.80 -3.30
CA PHE A 453 -15.64 -14.55 -3.05
C PHE A 453 -16.67 -14.27 -4.16
N ALA A 454 -16.28 -14.40 -5.44
CA ALA A 454 -17.18 -14.22 -6.57
C ALA A 454 -18.37 -15.19 -6.53
N ARG A 455 -18.13 -16.46 -6.18
CA ARG A 455 -19.18 -17.48 -6.00
C ARG A 455 -20.14 -17.13 -4.87
N ARG A 456 -19.61 -16.70 -3.72
CA ARG A 456 -20.45 -16.28 -2.57
C ARG A 456 -21.27 -15.04 -2.88
N LYS A 457 -20.70 -14.07 -3.63
CA LYS A 457 -21.42 -12.88 -4.09
C LYS A 457 -22.54 -13.25 -5.07
N ALA A 458 -22.27 -14.15 -6.01
CA ALA A 458 -23.24 -14.62 -7.00
C ALA A 458 -24.40 -15.41 -6.37
N SER A 459 -24.12 -16.25 -5.36
CA SER A 459 -25.15 -17.00 -4.64
C SER A 459 -25.93 -16.17 -3.61
N GLY A 460 -25.47 -14.95 -3.30
CA GLY A 460 -26.03 -14.11 -2.25
C GLY A 460 -25.56 -14.47 -0.83
N ALA A 461 -24.70 -15.48 -0.67
CA ALA A 461 -24.07 -15.81 0.61
C ALA A 461 -23.21 -14.66 1.16
N GLU A 462 -22.54 -13.93 0.25
CA GLU A 462 -21.91 -12.64 0.51
C GLU A 462 -22.86 -11.52 0.08
N THR A 463 -23.28 -10.67 1.02
CA THR A 463 -24.27 -9.63 0.75
C THR A 463 -23.60 -8.35 0.27
N VAL A 464 -24.01 -7.85 -0.90
CA VAL A 464 -23.55 -6.57 -1.46
C VAL A 464 -24.76 -5.69 -1.75
N ILE A 465 -24.95 -4.70 -0.88
CA ILE A 465 -26.09 -3.77 -0.93
C ILE A 465 -26.10 -2.99 -2.24
N GLY A 466 -27.25 -2.98 -2.91
CA GLY A 466 -27.47 -2.38 -4.23
C GLY A 466 -27.02 -3.23 -5.41
N VAL A 467 -26.41 -4.40 -5.16
CA VAL A 467 -25.95 -5.32 -6.22
C VAL A 467 -26.72 -6.64 -6.20
N ASN A 468 -26.74 -7.34 -5.06
CA ASN A 468 -27.49 -8.60 -4.92
C ASN A 468 -28.59 -8.56 -3.85
N LYS A 469 -28.64 -7.47 -3.06
CA LYS A 469 -29.67 -7.24 -2.04
C LYS A 469 -30.05 -5.77 -2.00
N PHE A 470 -31.35 -5.48 -1.84
CA PHE A 470 -31.92 -4.14 -1.93
C PHE A 470 -31.58 -3.45 -3.27
N VAL A 471 -31.75 -4.19 -4.36
CA VAL A 471 -31.45 -3.69 -5.71
C VAL A 471 -32.55 -2.75 -6.18
N GLU A 472 -32.17 -1.56 -6.61
CA GLU A 472 -33.05 -0.57 -7.22
C GLU A 472 -32.99 -0.63 -8.76
N PRO A 473 -34.02 -0.15 -9.48
CA PRO A 473 -33.96 0.03 -10.93
C PRO A 473 -32.76 0.91 -11.34
N ALA A 474 -32.18 0.63 -12.52
CA ALA A 474 -31.06 1.42 -13.01
C ALA A 474 -31.48 2.85 -13.36
N GLU A 475 -30.99 3.82 -12.60
CA GLU A 475 -31.14 5.25 -12.87
C GLU A 475 -29.78 5.87 -13.26
N PRO A 476 -29.75 6.96 -14.06
CA PRO A 476 -28.53 7.71 -14.28
C PRO A 476 -27.97 8.18 -12.92
N ALA A 477 -26.73 7.79 -12.62
CA ALA A 477 -26.10 8.24 -11.38
C ALA A 477 -25.97 9.78 -11.41
N PRO A 478 -26.36 10.48 -10.34
CA PRO A 478 -26.25 11.93 -10.26
C PRO A 478 -24.81 12.36 -9.95
N LEU A 479 -23.83 11.84 -10.70
CA LEU A 479 -22.41 12.03 -10.46
C LEU A 479 -21.74 12.70 -11.66
N GLU A 480 -20.91 13.69 -11.38
CA GLU A 480 -19.94 14.20 -12.33
C GLU A 480 -18.80 13.17 -12.47
N ILE A 481 -18.64 12.61 -13.67
CA ILE A 481 -17.58 11.65 -13.96
C ILE A 481 -16.42 12.39 -14.62
N HIS A 482 -15.23 12.26 -14.03
CA HIS A 482 -14.02 12.87 -14.59
C HIS A 482 -13.72 12.31 -15.98
N ARG A 483 -13.23 13.18 -16.88
CA ARG A 483 -12.81 12.81 -18.23
C ARG A 483 -11.50 13.49 -18.57
N VAL A 484 -10.56 12.71 -19.08
CA VAL A 484 -9.29 13.22 -19.60
C VAL A 484 -9.49 13.67 -21.06
N PRO A 485 -9.20 14.94 -21.40
CA PRO A 485 -9.29 15.43 -22.77
C PRO A 485 -8.29 14.72 -23.71
N LEU A 486 -8.70 14.44 -24.95
CA LEU A 486 -7.85 13.74 -25.93
C LEU A 486 -6.59 14.56 -26.30
N GLU A 487 -6.64 15.88 -26.13
CA GLU A 487 -5.53 16.79 -26.42
C GLU A 487 -4.37 16.66 -25.42
N VAL A 488 -4.57 15.97 -24.28
CA VAL A 488 -3.50 15.65 -23.33
C VAL A 488 -2.36 14.91 -24.02
N GLU A 489 -2.67 13.85 -24.78
CA GLU A 489 -1.68 12.99 -25.43
C GLU A 489 -0.85 13.80 -26.43
N ALA A 490 -1.51 14.57 -27.29
CA ALA A 490 -0.84 15.43 -28.26
C ALA A 490 0.07 16.48 -27.61
N ARG A 491 -0.36 17.08 -26.48
CA ARG A 491 0.46 18.03 -25.72
C ARG A 491 1.70 17.36 -25.11
N GLN A 492 1.54 16.16 -24.55
CA GLN A 492 2.65 15.43 -23.92
C GLN A 492 3.69 14.99 -24.97
N VAL A 493 3.25 14.41 -26.09
CA VAL A 493 4.15 14.04 -27.20
C VAL A 493 4.90 15.24 -27.76
N ALA A 494 4.23 16.38 -27.91
CA ALA A 494 4.89 17.61 -28.36
C ALA A 494 5.96 18.10 -27.38
N ARG A 495 5.71 18.04 -26.07
CA ARG A 495 6.69 18.36 -25.03
C ARG A 495 7.90 17.43 -25.10
N LEU A 496 7.66 16.13 -25.20
CA LEU A 496 8.72 15.13 -25.31
C LEU A 496 9.63 15.36 -26.52
N ALA A 497 9.04 15.66 -27.69
CA ALA A 497 9.78 15.99 -28.90
C ALA A 497 10.65 17.25 -28.72
N GLU A 498 10.14 18.27 -28.03
CA GLU A 498 10.89 19.48 -27.69
C GLU A 498 12.11 19.18 -26.81
N VAL A 499 11.94 18.36 -25.77
CA VAL A 499 13.02 17.98 -24.85
C VAL A 499 14.13 17.25 -25.61
N ARG A 500 13.78 16.30 -26.48
CA ARG A 500 14.76 15.56 -27.29
C ARG A 500 15.50 16.47 -28.27
N ARG A 501 14.85 17.52 -28.80
CA ARG A 501 15.47 18.48 -29.73
C ARG A 501 16.48 19.42 -29.06
N ARG A 502 16.22 19.84 -27.81
CA ARG A 502 17.02 20.87 -27.12
C ARG A 502 18.17 20.33 -26.25
N ARG A 503 18.13 19.05 -25.87
CA ARG A 503 19.11 18.43 -24.97
C ARG A 503 20.45 18.13 -25.67
N ASP A 504 21.49 17.89 -24.88
CA ASP A 504 22.77 17.37 -25.36
C ASP A 504 22.69 15.85 -25.59
N GLY A 505 22.43 15.46 -26.84
CA GLY A 505 22.30 14.06 -27.23
C GLY A 505 23.59 13.24 -27.06
N THR A 506 24.76 13.85 -27.22
CA THR A 506 26.06 13.16 -27.07
C THR A 506 26.30 12.79 -25.61
N ARG A 507 25.98 13.71 -24.70
CA ARG A 507 26.05 13.46 -23.26
C ARG A 507 25.07 12.37 -22.82
N VAL A 508 23.83 12.40 -23.31
CA VAL A 508 22.84 11.36 -23.00
C VAL A 508 23.33 9.99 -23.47
N ALA A 509 23.81 9.87 -24.71
CA ALA A 509 24.34 8.61 -25.24
C ALA A 509 25.50 8.06 -24.38
N THR A 510 26.46 8.91 -24.03
CA THR A 510 27.60 8.53 -23.17
C THR A 510 27.16 8.02 -21.80
N LEU A 511 26.17 8.67 -21.19
CA LEU A 511 25.64 8.25 -19.90
C LEU A 511 24.81 6.96 -19.98
N LEU A 512 24.10 6.72 -21.09
CA LEU A 512 23.37 5.48 -21.32
C LEU A 512 24.34 4.30 -21.49
N ASP A 513 25.46 4.49 -22.19
CA ASP A 513 26.51 3.47 -22.30
C ASP A 513 27.14 3.17 -20.93
N ARG A 514 27.35 4.20 -20.09
CA ARG A 514 27.81 4.03 -18.71
C ARG A 514 26.79 3.27 -17.86
N LEU A 515 25.50 3.57 -17.97
CA LEU A 515 24.42 2.85 -17.28
C LEU A 515 24.43 1.37 -17.67
N GLU A 516 24.54 1.07 -18.97
CA GLU A 516 24.60 -0.30 -19.46
C GLU A 516 25.79 -1.08 -18.89
N SER A 517 26.96 -0.45 -18.86
CA SER A 517 28.16 -1.03 -18.26
C SER A 517 27.97 -1.34 -16.77
N LEU A 518 27.44 -0.39 -15.99
CA LEU A 518 27.18 -0.57 -14.56
C LEU A 518 26.08 -1.62 -14.29
N ALA A 519 25.09 -1.74 -15.18
CA ALA A 519 24.03 -2.73 -15.06
C ALA A 519 24.55 -4.18 -15.16
N ARG A 520 25.74 -4.39 -15.74
CA ARG A 520 26.41 -5.70 -15.81
C ARG A 520 27.16 -6.07 -14.53
N ASP A 521 27.52 -5.09 -13.70
CA ASP A 521 28.17 -5.32 -12.41
C ASP A 521 27.12 -5.36 -11.28
N PRO A 522 26.84 -6.51 -10.64
CA PRO A 522 25.84 -6.63 -9.58
C PRO A 522 26.15 -5.82 -8.31
N ALA A 523 27.41 -5.38 -8.11
CA ALA A 523 27.81 -4.56 -6.96
C ALA A 523 27.59 -3.06 -7.18
N ALA A 524 27.50 -2.61 -8.44
CA ALA A 524 27.29 -1.20 -8.75
C ALA A 524 25.86 -0.73 -8.44
N ASN A 525 25.74 0.43 -7.81
CA ASN A 525 24.46 1.11 -7.59
C ASN A 525 24.12 1.99 -8.80
N LEU A 526 22.91 1.82 -9.37
CA LEU A 526 22.50 2.54 -10.58
C LEU A 526 21.89 3.93 -10.33
N MET A 527 21.55 4.28 -9.07
CA MET A 527 20.92 5.57 -8.77
C MET A 527 21.77 6.78 -9.17
N PRO A 528 23.08 6.86 -8.88
CA PRO A 528 23.89 8.04 -9.22
C PRO A 528 23.91 8.35 -10.71
N VAL A 529 24.14 7.35 -11.57
CA VAL A 529 24.15 7.54 -13.03
C VAL A 529 22.74 7.86 -13.56
N THR A 530 21.69 7.32 -12.94
CA THR A 530 20.29 7.63 -13.31
C THR A 530 19.96 9.09 -13.00
N VAL A 531 20.44 9.65 -11.88
CA VAL A 531 20.31 11.09 -11.55
C VAL A 531 21.04 11.96 -12.59
N GLU A 532 22.24 11.55 -13.03
CA GLU A 532 22.96 12.25 -14.10
C GLU A 532 22.20 12.21 -15.44
N LEU A 533 21.61 11.06 -15.79
CA LEU A 533 20.83 10.83 -17.01
C LEU A 533 19.59 11.73 -17.08
N VAL A 534 18.76 11.71 -16.04
CA VAL A 534 17.52 12.52 -16.02
C VAL A 534 17.83 14.01 -15.99
N ARG A 535 18.93 14.42 -15.34
CA ARG A 535 19.40 15.82 -15.39
C ARG A 535 19.82 16.23 -16.79
N ALA A 536 20.47 15.33 -17.54
CA ALA A 536 20.78 15.48 -18.96
C ALA A 536 19.56 15.34 -19.90
N ARG A 537 18.36 15.17 -19.34
CA ARG A 537 17.10 14.99 -20.07
C ARG A 537 17.07 13.72 -20.94
N ALA A 538 17.72 12.65 -20.48
CA ALA A 538 17.37 11.31 -20.92
C ALA A 538 15.92 11.02 -20.53
N THR A 539 15.18 10.36 -21.42
CA THR A 539 13.78 10.00 -21.14
C THR A 539 13.71 8.73 -20.32
N LEU A 540 12.57 8.51 -19.66
CA LEU A 540 12.27 7.29 -18.95
C LEU A 540 12.35 6.06 -19.88
N GLY A 541 11.75 6.15 -21.07
CA GLY A 541 11.78 5.10 -22.08
C GLY A 541 13.18 4.76 -22.58
N GLU A 542 14.07 5.74 -22.77
CA GLU A 542 15.46 5.51 -23.18
C GLU A 542 16.28 4.76 -22.12
N ILE A 543 16.11 5.15 -20.85
CA ILE A 543 16.77 4.51 -19.72
C ILE A 543 16.31 3.04 -19.62
N VAL A 544 15.00 2.81 -19.71
CA VAL A 544 14.41 1.46 -19.69
C VAL A 544 14.88 0.63 -20.88
N ALA A 545 14.81 1.18 -22.10
CA ALA A 545 15.22 0.49 -23.32
C ALA A 545 16.68 0.07 -23.26
N ARG A 546 17.56 0.91 -22.70
CA ARG A 546 18.96 0.57 -22.53
C ARG A 546 19.16 -0.59 -21.56
N LEU A 547 18.48 -0.60 -20.41
CA LEU A 547 18.57 -1.69 -19.44
C LEU A 547 17.97 -3.00 -19.98
N ARG A 548 16.94 -2.93 -20.83
CA ARG A 548 16.38 -4.11 -21.52
C ARG A 548 17.42 -4.83 -22.38
N GLN A 549 18.43 -4.14 -22.92
CA GLN A 549 19.53 -4.76 -23.67
C GLN A 549 20.42 -5.67 -22.80
N VAL A 550 20.46 -5.43 -21.48
CA VAL A 550 21.26 -6.22 -20.53
C VAL A 550 20.43 -7.31 -19.86
N TRP A 551 19.20 -6.97 -19.44
CA TRP A 551 18.40 -7.84 -18.57
C TRP A 551 17.22 -8.51 -19.26
N GLY A 552 16.91 -8.14 -20.51
CA GLY A 552 15.73 -8.61 -21.22
C GLY A 552 14.44 -8.05 -20.63
N ALA A 553 13.34 -8.79 -20.82
CA ALA A 553 12.02 -8.45 -20.31
C ALA A 553 11.39 -9.67 -19.62
N TYR A 554 10.47 -9.42 -18.70
CA TYR A 554 9.67 -10.47 -18.07
C TYR A 554 8.39 -10.74 -18.88
N ALA A 555 8.01 -12.02 -18.95
CA ALA A 555 6.71 -12.45 -19.40
C ALA A 555 6.19 -13.48 -18.39
N GLU A 556 4.97 -13.29 -17.91
CA GLU A 556 4.33 -14.26 -17.02
C GLU A 556 3.93 -15.51 -17.81
N THR A 557 4.11 -16.68 -17.22
CA THR A 557 3.41 -17.89 -17.67
C THR A 557 2.17 -18.02 -16.79
N PRO A 558 0.95 -17.81 -17.31
CA PRO A 558 -0.26 -17.86 -16.49
C PRO A 558 -0.41 -19.22 -15.82
N ALA A 559 -0.60 -19.22 -14.50
CA ALA A 559 -0.96 -20.40 -13.73
C ALA A 559 -2.46 -20.31 -13.42
N PHE A 560 -3.26 -21.15 -14.08
CA PHE A 560 -4.69 -21.32 -13.81
C PHE A 560 -4.94 -22.58 -12.98
#